data_AF-X1MVK9-F1
#
_entry.id   AF-X1MVK9-F1
#
_cell.length_a   1.000
_cell.length_b   1.000
_cell.length_c   1.000
_cell.angle_alpha   90.00
_cell.angle_beta   90.00
_cell.angle_gamma   90.00
#
_symmetry.space_group_name_H-M   'P 1'
#
loop_
_entity.id
_entity.type
_entity.pdbx_description
1 polymer ?
#
loop_
_entity_poly.entity_id
_entity_poly.type
_entity_poly.pdbx_seq_one_letter_code
_entity_poly.pdbx_strand_id
1 'polypeptide(L)'
;MRDLQLKDINLAGYKAESGNLIFTLKDKKVKIESLVLNSGKSQVYARGEINLEENLPLNLRVNFLNQDVPDLLSNFVESDLLSKFKGQATGSLEVKGDFASPDLYLSALIEDAQLEEVSLNSIEIKLEKIGSIIRINKLKWSQRKGELIAGGWINFDKDNKNLDINISADNIDL
;
A
#
# COMPACT_ATOMS: atom_id res chain seq x y z
N MET A 1 -24.24 7.79 14.31
CA MET A 1 -23.11 8.39 13.58
C MET A 1 -22.33 9.28 14.53
N ARG A 2 -21.01 9.14 14.57
CA ARG A 2 -20.11 9.98 15.36
C ARG A 2 -19.11 10.65 14.41
N ASP A 3 -18.71 11.86 14.74
CA ASP A 3 -17.76 12.68 13.98
C ASP A 3 -16.63 13.10 14.94
N LEU A 4 -15.39 12.86 14.54
CA LEU A 4 -14.19 13.18 15.29
C LEU A 4 -13.22 13.99 14.43
N GLN A 5 -12.83 15.16 14.93
CA GLN A 5 -11.72 15.93 14.40
C GLN A 5 -10.41 15.42 15.02
N LEU A 6 -9.43 15.14 14.18
CA LEU A 6 -8.15 14.57 14.57
C LEU A 6 -7.03 15.57 14.29
N LYS A 7 -6.04 15.64 15.18
CA LYS A 7 -4.81 16.43 15.05
C LYS A 7 -3.63 15.60 15.52
N ASP A 8 -2.48 15.78 14.90
CA ASP A 8 -1.21 15.12 15.27
C ASP A 8 -1.37 13.60 15.44
N ILE A 9 -1.83 12.96 14.36
CA ILE A 9 -2.18 11.54 14.33
C ILE A 9 -0.92 10.71 14.09
N ASN A 10 -0.73 9.67 14.91
CA ASN A 10 0.20 8.58 14.65
C ASN A 10 -0.56 7.25 14.68
N LEU A 11 -0.83 6.68 13.51
CA LEU A 11 -1.58 5.45 13.34
C LEU A 11 -0.70 4.40 12.68
N ALA A 12 -0.25 3.40 13.46
CA ALA A 12 0.54 2.27 12.95
C ALA A 12 1.75 2.70 12.09
N GLY A 13 2.47 3.76 12.52
CA GLY A 13 3.62 4.30 11.81
C GLY A 13 3.28 5.39 10.79
N TYR A 14 2.01 5.49 10.36
CA TYR A 14 1.55 6.60 9.52
C TYR A 14 1.35 7.87 10.34
N LYS A 15 2.00 8.96 9.92
CA LYS A 15 1.89 10.28 10.55
C LYS A 15 1.02 11.20 9.71
N ALA A 16 0.02 11.81 10.33
CA ALA A 16 -0.81 12.84 9.72
C ALA A 16 -0.95 14.05 10.63
N GLU A 17 -0.95 15.23 10.02
CA GLU A 17 -1.07 16.52 10.70
C GLU A 17 -2.51 16.75 11.16
N SER A 18 -3.47 16.33 10.35
CA SER A 18 -4.90 16.51 10.63
C SER A 18 -5.76 15.44 9.98
N GLY A 19 -7.00 15.33 10.44
CA GLY A 19 -7.96 14.45 9.81
C GLY A 19 -9.37 14.54 10.37
N ASN A 20 -10.25 13.79 9.75
CA ASN A 20 -11.64 13.65 10.18
C ASN A 20 -12.05 12.18 10.10
N LEU A 21 -12.75 11.69 11.13
CA LEU A 21 -13.29 10.34 11.18
C LEU A 21 -14.80 10.40 11.45
N ILE A 22 -15.56 9.86 10.49
CA ILE A 22 -16.98 9.58 10.63
C ILE A 22 -17.16 8.07 10.72
N PHE A 23 -17.76 7.62 11.82
CA PHE A 23 -17.98 6.20 12.05
C PHE A 23 -19.31 5.91 12.76
N THR A 24 -19.73 4.66 12.64
CA THR A 24 -20.84 4.09 13.39
C THR A 24 -20.36 2.84 14.12
N LEU A 25 -20.69 2.74 15.41
CA LEU A 25 -20.51 1.53 16.20
C LEU A 25 -21.88 0.92 16.46
N LYS A 26 -22.11 -0.29 15.98
CA LYS A 26 -23.36 -1.03 16.20
C LYS A 26 -23.10 -2.53 16.11
N ASP A 27 -23.72 -3.34 16.97
CA ASP A 27 -23.70 -4.81 16.89
C ASP A 27 -22.27 -5.38 16.81
N LYS A 28 -21.36 -4.88 17.66
CA LYS A 28 -19.92 -5.21 17.66
C LYS A 28 -19.22 -4.92 16.32
N LYS A 29 -19.73 -4.03 15.48
CA LYS A 29 -19.07 -3.61 14.24
C LYS A 29 -18.77 -2.13 14.28
N VAL A 30 -17.53 -1.77 13.94
CA VAL A 30 -17.13 -0.40 13.62
C VAL A 30 -17.21 -0.25 12.12
N LYS A 31 -18.17 0.56 11.66
CA LYS A 31 -18.25 0.98 10.26
C LYS A 31 -17.59 2.35 10.13
N ILE A 32 -16.49 2.41 9.39
CA ILE A 32 -15.84 3.64 8.97
C ILE A 32 -16.58 4.15 7.74
N GLU A 33 -17.40 5.17 7.93
CA GLU A 33 -18.13 5.80 6.82
C GLU A 33 -17.17 6.68 6.00
N SER A 34 -16.29 7.39 6.70
CA SER A 34 -15.24 8.20 6.10
C SER A 34 -14.11 8.41 7.10
N LEU A 35 -12.89 8.13 6.71
CA LEU A 35 -11.68 8.62 7.36
C LEU A 35 -10.91 9.43 6.31
N VAL A 36 -10.54 10.67 6.65
CA VAL A 36 -9.67 11.51 5.83
C VAL A 36 -8.49 11.93 6.70
N LEU A 37 -7.27 11.66 6.25
CA LEU A 37 -6.04 12.10 6.91
C LEU A 37 -5.23 12.94 5.92
N ASN A 38 -4.64 14.04 6.41
CA ASN A 38 -3.83 14.96 5.62
C ASN A 38 -2.43 15.10 6.26
N SER A 39 -1.41 15.07 5.43
CA SER A 39 -0.01 15.26 5.82
C SER A 39 0.71 15.99 4.68
N GLY A 40 0.91 17.31 4.81
CA GLY A 40 1.45 18.12 3.72
C GLY A 40 0.63 18.02 2.43
N LYS A 41 1.23 17.46 1.37
CA LYS A 41 0.57 17.23 0.05
C LYS A 41 -0.09 15.85 -0.06
N SER A 42 0.13 14.99 0.93
CA SER A 42 -0.32 13.61 0.95
C SER A 42 -1.67 13.52 1.64
N GLN A 43 -2.58 12.73 1.06
CA GLN A 43 -3.91 12.50 1.62
C GLN A 43 -4.24 11.01 1.63
N VAL A 44 -4.90 10.54 2.70
CA VAL A 44 -5.40 9.17 2.83
C VAL A 44 -6.89 9.22 3.10
N TYR A 45 -7.64 8.41 2.38
CA TYR A 45 -9.07 8.22 2.51
C TYR A 45 -9.35 6.76 2.84
N ALA A 46 -10.01 6.46 3.94
CA ALA A 46 -10.40 5.09 4.27
C ALA A 46 -11.90 4.97 4.53
N ARG A 47 -12.44 3.81 4.14
CA ARG A 47 -13.81 3.40 4.47
C ARG A 47 -13.86 1.89 4.63
N GLY A 48 -14.87 1.40 5.31
CA GLY A 48 -15.08 -0.03 5.44
C GLY A 48 -15.59 -0.43 6.81
N GLU A 49 -15.34 -1.67 7.19
CA GLU A 49 -15.81 -2.21 8.45
C GLU A 49 -14.77 -3.07 9.14
N ILE A 50 -14.88 -3.07 10.47
CA ILE A 50 -14.12 -3.90 11.39
C ILE A 50 -15.15 -4.58 12.28
N ASN A 51 -15.21 -5.90 12.23
CA ASN A 51 -16.00 -6.66 13.19
C ASN A 51 -15.17 -6.85 14.47
N LEU A 52 -15.75 -6.58 15.64
CA LEU A 52 -15.13 -6.66 16.96
C LEU A 52 -15.37 -8.04 17.62
N GLU A 53 -15.69 -9.04 16.81
CA GLU A 53 -15.71 -10.45 17.19
C GLU A 53 -14.29 -11.04 17.17
N GLU A 54 -14.17 -12.33 17.46
CA GLU A 54 -12.89 -13.05 17.41
C GLU A 54 -12.22 -12.86 16.03
N ASN A 55 -10.88 -12.76 16.01
CA ASN A 55 -10.06 -12.50 14.80
C ASN A 55 -10.20 -11.12 14.14
N LEU A 56 -11.09 -10.27 14.67
CA LEU A 56 -11.30 -8.89 14.25
C LEU A 56 -11.38 -8.70 12.72
N PRO A 57 -12.26 -9.42 12.00
CA PRO A 57 -12.19 -9.44 10.55
C PRO A 57 -12.41 -8.05 9.95
N LEU A 58 -11.54 -7.72 9.01
CA LEU A 58 -11.41 -6.44 8.34
C LEU A 58 -11.97 -6.52 6.92
N ASN A 59 -12.60 -5.43 6.50
CA ASN A 59 -12.85 -5.14 5.09
C ASN A 59 -12.75 -3.63 4.90
N LEU A 60 -11.54 -3.17 4.62
CA LEU A 60 -11.20 -1.76 4.46
C LEU A 60 -10.77 -1.49 3.03
N ARG A 61 -11.20 -0.34 2.51
CA ARG A 61 -10.66 0.25 1.30
C ARG A 61 -10.02 1.57 1.65
N VAL A 62 -8.74 1.69 1.31
CA VAL A 62 -7.93 2.88 1.50
C VAL A 62 -7.58 3.40 0.10
N ASN A 63 -7.86 4.68 -0.16
CA ASN A 63 -7.31 5.39 -1.30
C ASN A 63 -6.31 6.39 -0.79
N PHE A 64 -5.28 6.66 -1.58
CA PHE A 64 -4.23 7.54 -1.16
C PHE A 64 -3.69 8.35 -2.32
N LEU A 65 -3.32 9.60 -2.02
CA LEU A 65 -2.78 10.58 -2.96
C LEU A 65 -1.42 11.01 -2.45
N ASN A 66 -0.45 11.08 -3.36
CA ASN A 66 0.91 11.57 -3.13
C ASN A 66 1.60 10.98 -1.89
N GLN A 67 1.41 9.69 -1.60
CA GLN A 67 2.05 9.05 -0.46
C GLN A 67 3.51 8.77 -0.73
N ASP A 68 4.36 8.96 0.27
CA ASP A 68 5.74 8.52 0.19
C ASP A 68 5.79 7.00 0.05
N VAL A 69 6.48 6.53 -0.98
CA VAL A 69 6.55 5.11 -1.35
C VAL A 69 7.14 4.22 -0.25
N PRO A 70 8.21 4.61 0.48
CA PRO A 70 8.75 3.77 1.55
C PRO A 70 7.71 3.45 2.63
N ASP A 71 6.91 4.44 3.04
CA ASP A 71 5.86 4.27 4.04
C ASP A 71 4.79 3.28 3.54
N LEU A 72 4.40 3.38 2.26
CA LEU A 72 3.43 2.49 1.65
C LEU A 72 3.94 1.05 1.54
N LEU A 73 5.15 0.84 0.99
CA LEU A 73 5.69 -0.48 0.67
C LEU A 73 6.22 -1.24 1.89
N SER A 74 6.49 -0.56 3.01
CA SER A 74 6.86 -1.19 4.28
C SER A 74 5.84 -2.23 4.78
N ASN A 75 4.57 -2.10 4.37
CA ASN A 75 3.51 -3.07 4.67
C ASN A 75 3.63 -4.40 3.91
N PHE A 76 4.48 -4.44 2.87
CA PHE A 76 4.69 -5.61 2.04
C PHE A 76 6.04 -6.26 2.33
N VAL A 77 7.12 -5.47 2.42
CA VAL A 77 8.48 -5.97 2.57
C VAL A 77 9.27 -5.07 3.50
N GLU A 78 10.03 -5.66 4.41
CA GLU A 78 11.09 -4.97 5.14
C GLU A 78 12.39 -5.05 4.32
N SER A 79 12.89 -3.92 3.83
CA SER A 79 14.11 -3.88 3.02
C SER A 79 14.82 -2.53 3.13
N ASP A 80 16.15 -2.58 3.28
CA ASP A 80 17.01 -1.39 3.24
C ASP A 80 16.90 -0.64 1.90
N LEU A 81 16.50 -1.32 0.82
CA LEU A 81 16.27 -0.70 -0.48
C LEU A 81 15.10 0.28 -0.48
N LEU A 82 14.11 0.10 0.39
CA LEU A 82 12.99 1.03 0.49
C LEU A 82 13.46 2.42 0.94
N SER A 83 14.46 2.49 1.82
CA SER A 83 15.03 3.76 2.27
C SER A 83 15.73 4.55 1.15
N LYS A 84 16.13 3.84 0.09
CA LYS A 84 16.80 4.40 -1.09
C LYS A 84 15.85 4.73 -2.22
N PHE A 85 14.58 4.32 -2.10
CA PHE A 85 13.55 4.61 -3.08
C PHE A 85 12.86 5.93 -2.74
N LYS A 86 12.70 6.78 -3.74
CA LYS A 86 11.91 8.01 -3.66
C LYS A 86 10.83 7.99 -4.73
N GLY A 87 9.72 8.63 -4.43
CA GLY A 87 8.60 8.76 -5.35
C GLY A 87 7.30 8.96 -4.59
N GLN A 88 6.29 9.44 -5.31
CA GLN A 88 4.97 9.70 -4.75
C GLN A 88 3.96 8.74 -5.36
N ALA A 89 3.29 7.99 -4.50
CA ALA A 89 2.31 6.99 -4.89
C ALA A 89 0.89 7.55 -4.80
N THR A 90 0.12 7.34 -5.85
CA THR A 90 -1.33 7.55 -5.88
C THR A 90 -2.01 6.25 -6.26
N GLY A 91 -3.03 5.85 -5.50
CA GLY A 91 -3.64 4.54 -5.70
C GLY A 91 -4.62 4.11 -4.62
N SER A 92 -4.79 2.80 -4.51
CA SER A 92 -5.69 2.16 -3.57
C SER A 92 -5.08 0.91 -2.95
N LEU A 93 -5.42 0.66 -1.69
CA LEU A 93 -5.12 -0.53 -0.92
C LEU A 93 -6.43 -1.10 -0.36
N GLU A 94 -6.73 -2.36 -0.65
CA GLU A 94 -7.77 -3.12 0.07
C GLU A 94 -7.12 -3.98 1.15
N VAL A 95 -7.73 -4.00 2.33
CA VAL A 95 -7.30 -4.78 3.49
C VAL A 95 -8.45 -5.68 3.90
N LYS A 96 -8.27 -7.00 3.84
CA LYS A 96 -9.32 -7.98 4.09
C LYS A 96 -8.85 -9.09 5.03
N GLY A 97 -9.80 -9.77 5.66
CA GLY A 97 -9.52 -10.96 6.47
C GLY A 97 -9.13 -10.62 7.90
N ASP A 98 -8.27 -11.44 8.50
CA ASP A 98 -7.91 -11.37 9.91
C ASP A 98 -7.03 -10.14 10.23
N PHE A 99 -7.28 -9.45 11.34
CA PHE A 99 -6.50 -8.25 11.70
C PHE A 99 -5.02 -8.55 11.97
N ALA A 100 -4.68 -9.73 12.51
CA ALA A 100 -3.32 -10.14 12.79
C ALA A 100 -2.56 -10.59 11.53
N SER A 101 -3.28 -11.03 10.49
CA SER A 101 -2.68 -11.42 9.21
C SER A 101 -3.60 -11.06 8.03
N PRO A 102 -3.73 -9.77 7.70
CA PRO A 102 -4.65 -9.35 6.68
C PRO A 102 -4.11 -9.63 5.28
N ASP A 103 -5.03 -9.91 4.37
CA ASP A 103 -4.77 -9.91 2.95
C ASP A 103 -4.73 -8.46 2.45
N LEU A 104 -3.69 -8.13 1.69
CA LEU A 104 -3.47 -6.79 1.14
C LEU A 104 -3.54 -6.83 -0.38
N TYR A 105 -4.27 -5.89 -0.98
CA TYR A 105 -4.40 -5.74 -2.43
C TYR A 105 -4.08 -4.30 -2.81
N LEU A 106 -2.88 -4.08 -3.35
CA LEU A 106 -2.37 -2.76 -3.72
C LEU A 106 -2.48 -2.55 -5.23
N SER A 107 -2.93 -1.37 -5.63
CA SER A 107 -2.80 -0.84 -6.99
C SER A 107 -2.34 0.61 -6.90
N ALA A 108 -1.18 0.94 -7.46
CA ALA A 108 -0.64 2.29 -7.38
C ALA A 108 0.09 2.70 -8.66
N LEU A 109 0.02 4.00 -8.96
CA LEU A 109 0.96 4.68 -9.84
C LEU A 109 1.94 5.45 -8.95
N ILE A 110 3.21 5.22 -9.16
CA ILE A 110 4.30 5.94 -8.52
C ILE A 110 4.88 6.90 -9.55
N GLU A 111 4.90 8.18 -9.22
CA GLU A 111 5.48 9.25 -10.02
C GLU A 111 6.76 9.78 -9.35
N ASP A 112 7.58 10.46 -10.15
CA ASP A 112 8.91 10.94 -9.75
C ASP A 112 9.76 9.84 -9.07
N ALA A 113 9.61 8.62 -9.58
CA ALA A 113 10.26 7.43 -9.04
C ALA A 113 11.78 7.52 -9.24
N GLN A 114 12.53 7.34 -8.17
CA GLN A 114 13.99 7.30 -8.17
C GLN A 114 14.46 6.18 -7.26
N LEU A 115 15.45 5.40 -7.72
CA LEU A 115 16.16 4.45 -6.87
C LEU A 115 17.63 4.88 -6.82
N GLU A 116 18.09 5.25 -5.63
CA GLU A 116 19.39 5.92 -5.45
C GLU A 116 19.52 7.16 -6.34
N GLU A 117 20.43 7.15 -7.33
CA GLU A 117 20.63 8.25 -8.28
C GLU A 117 19.90 8.02 -9.61
N VAL A 118 19.31 6.84 -9.83
CA VAL A 118 18.69 6.44 -11.10
C VAL A 118 17.23 6.89 -11.15
N SER A 119 16.90 7.74 -12.13
CA SER A 119 15.52 8.15 -12.38
C SER A 119 14.74 7.06 -13.11
N LEU A 120 13.67 6.59 -12.47
CA LEU A 120 12.72 5.62 -13.00
C LEU A 120 11.48 6.31 -13.61
N ASN A 121 11.30 7.62 -13.40
CA ASN A 121 10.12 8.40 -13.80
C ASN A 121 8.81 7.87 -13.21
N SER A 122 8.22 6.83 -13.81
CA SER A 122 6.93 6.29 -13.41
C SER A 122 6.93 4.76 -13.31
N ILE A 123 6.27 4.26 -12.27
CA ILE A 123 6.08 2.83 -12.02
C ILE A 123 4.60 2.58 -11.72
N GLU A 124 3.97 1.72 -12.51
CA GLU A 124 2.66 1.16 -12.18
C GLU A 124 2.86 -0.19 -11.47
N ILE A 125 2.25 -0.33 -10.29
CA ILE A 125 2.38 -1.55 -9.49
C ILE A 125 1.02 -2.09 -9.07
N LYS A 126 0.87 -3.41 -9.13
CA LYS A 126 -0.24 -4.18 -8.57
C LYS A 126 0.31 -5.35 -7.77
N LEU A 127 0.14 -5.32 -6.46
CA LEU A 127 0.60 -6.34 -5.54
C LEU A 127 -0.55 -6.98 -4.78
N GLU A 128 -0.40 -8.25 -4.46
CA GLU A 128 -1.23 -8.95 -3.48
C GLU A 128 -0.31 -9.53 -2.41
N LYS A 129 -0.71 -9.46 -1.14
CA LYS A 129 -0.09 -10.21 -0.06
C LYS A 129 -1.16 -11.05 0.61
N ILE A 130 -1.03 -12.38 0.52
CA ILE A 130 -1.97 -13.34 1.09
C ILE A 130 -1.14 -14.33 1.91
N GLY A 131 -1.33 -14.33 3.22
CA GLY A 131 -0.47 -15.06 4.15
C GLY A 131 1.01 -14.68 3.97
N SER A 132 1.84 -15.68 3.65
CA SER A 132 3.28 -15.54 3.41
C SER A 132 3.65 -15.23 1.96
N ILE A 133 2.69 -15.21 1.03
CA ILE A 133 2.95 -15.05 -0.39
C ILE A 133 2.68 -13.60 -0.81
N ILE A 134 3.66 -12.99 -1.47
CA ILE A 134 3.49 -11.73 -2.20
C ILE A 134 3.45 -12.04 -3.68
N ARG A 135 2.37 -11.65 -4.36
CA ARG A 135 2.22 -11.75 -5.81
C ARG A 135 2.41 -10.38 -6.44
N ILE A 136 3.28 -10.31 -7.44
CA ILE A 136 3.46 -9.18 -8.32
C ILE A 136 2.59 -9.44 -9.54
N ASN A 137 1.36 -8.94 -9.52
CA ASN A 137 0.43 -9.06 -10.66
C ASN A 137 0.87 -8.18 -11.82
N LYS A 138 1.45 -7.02 -11.50
CA LYS A 138 2.01 -6.09 -12.47
C LYS A 138 3.04 -5.22 -11.80
N LEU A 139 4.21 -5.13 -12.40
CA LEU A 139 5.15 -4.04 -12.19
C LEU A 139 5.51 -3.56 -13.59
N LYS A 140 5.10 -2.33 -13.93
CA LYS A 140 5.46 -1.69 -15.20
C LYS A 140 6.26 -0.44 -14.90
N TRP A 141 7.54 -0.45 -15.25
CA TRP A 141 8.38 0.74 -15.25
C TRP A 141 8.48 1.27 -16.68
N SER A 142 8.17 2.55 -16.87
CA SER A 142 8.22 3.20 -18.19
C SER A 142 9.26 4.33 -18.18
N GLN A 143 10.24 4.25 -19.09
CA GLN A 143 11.32 5.23 -19.22
C GLN A 143 11.50 5.65 -20.68
N ARG A 144 11.12 6.90 -21.02
CA ARG A 144 11.19 7.44 -22.39
C ARG A 144 10.54 6.51 -23.43
N LYS A 145 11.35 5.72 -24.16
CA LYS A 145 10.91 4.76 -25.19
C LYS A 145 10.97 3.30 -24.72
N GLY A 146 11.51 3.04 -23.53
CA GLY A 146 11.65 1.72 -22.96
C GLY A 146 10.59 1.38 -21.93
N GLU A 147 10.31 0.10 -21.79
CA GLU A 147 9.48 -0.45 -20.74
C GLU A 147 10.10 -1.69 -20.11
N LEU A 148 10.00 -1.78 -18.79
CA LEU A 148 10.21 -3.02 -18.03
C LEU A 148 8.87 -3.49 -17.50
N ILE A 149 8.53 -4.74 -17.75
CA ILE A 149 7.36 -5.39 -17.18
C ILE A 149 7.85 -6.59 -16.37
N ALA A 150 7.47 -6.63 -15.09
CA ALA A 150 7.73 -7.77 -14.23
C ALA A 150 6.43 -8.29 -13.60
N GLY A 151 6.42 -9.59 -13.32
CA GLY A 151 5.37 -10.28 -12.59
C GLY A 151 5.91 -11.55 -11.95
N GLY A 152 5.13 -12.14 -11.05
CA GLY A 152 5.55 -13.36 -10.35
C GLY A 152 5.08 -13.39 -8.90
N TRP A 153 5.76 -14.18 -8.08
CA TRP A 153 5.45 -14.32 -6.66
C TRP A 153 6.68 -14.68 -5.84
N ILE A 154 6.64 -14.34 -4.56
CA ILE A 154 7.66 -14.64 -3.56
C ILE A 154 6.94 -15.24 -2.34
N ASN A 155 7.39 -16.41 -1.87
CA ASN A 155 6.92 -17.02 -0.63
C ASN A 155 7.94 -16.81 0.49
N PHE A 156 7.52 -16.12 1.55
CA PHE A 156 8.35 -15.84 2.74
C PHE A 156 8.19 -16.87 3.87
N ASP A 157 7.43 -17.94 3.65
CA ASP A 157 7.31 -19.05 4.59
C ASP A 157 8.71 -19.60 4.93
N LYS A 158 9.04 -19.68 6.23
CA LYS A 158 10.36 -20.12 6.70
C LYS A 158 10.67 -21.56 6.28
N ASP A 159 9.63 -22.39 6.16
CA ASP A 159 9.77 -23.82 5.86
C ASP A 159 9.74 -24.10 4.36
N ASN A 160 9.30 -23.14 3.54
CA ASN A 160 9.19 -23.30 2.08
C ASN A 160 9.44 -21.98 1.33
N LYS A 161 10.63 -21.40 1.52
CA LYS A 161 11.06 -20.21 0.79
C LYS A 161 11.25 -20.53 -0.68
N ASN A 162 10.46 -19.90 -1.53
CA ASN A 162 10.55 -20.05 -2.97
C ASN A 162 10.13 -18.76 -3.67
N LEU A 163 10.56 -18.57 -4.91
CA LEU A 163 10.19 -17.43 -5.74
C LEU A 163 10.14 -17.82 -7.22
N ASP A 164 9.26 -17.16 -7.95
CA ASP A 164 9.18 -17.21 -9.41
C ASP A 164 8.93 -15.80 -9.90
N ILE A 165 9.84 -15.26 -10.70
CA ILE A 165 9.81 -13.89 -11.18
C ILE A 165 10.13 -13.89 -12.66
N ASN A 166 9.20 -13.33 -13.44
CA ASN A 166 9.32 -13.17 -14.88
C ASN A 166 9.51 -11.68 -15.18
N ILE A 167 10.53 -11.36 -15.97
CA ILE A 167 10.90 -10.00 -16.32
C ILE A 167 11.04 -9.91 -17.84
N SER A 168 10.39 -8.92 -18.42
CA SER A 168 10.51 -8.53 -19.82
C SER A 168 10.96 -7.08 -19.88
N ALA A 169 11.92 -6.78 -20.77
CA ALA A 169 12.42 -5.44 -20.98
C ALA A 169 12.49 -5.15 -22.48
N ASP A 170 12.08 -3.96 -22.88
CA ASP A 170 12.21 -3.46 -24.23
C ASP A 170 12.78 -2.04 -24.20
N ASN A 171 13.77 -1.75 -25.05
CA ASN A 171 14.37 -0.42 -25.26
C ASN A 171 14.75 0.38 -23.99
N ILE A 172 15.24 -0.29 -22.94
CA ILE A 172 15.74 0.36 -21.71
C ILE A 172 17.20 0.78 -21.89
N ASP A 173 17.49 2.06 -21.67
CA ASP A 173 18.86 2.58 -21.52
C ASP A 173 19.21 2.58 -20.02
N LEU A 174 20.15 1.73 -19.61
CA LEU A 174 20.66 1.64 -18.23
C LEU A 174 21.82 2.62 -17.98
#